data_AF-A0A9E5LS45-F1
#
_entry.id   AF-A0A9E5LS45-F1
#
_cell.length_a   1.000
_cell.length_b   1.000
_cell.length_c   1.000
_cell.angle_alpha   90.00
_cell.angle_beta   90.00
_cell.angle_gamma   90.00
#
_symmetry.space_group_name_H-M   'P 1'
#
loop_
_entity.id
_entity.type
_entity.pdbx_description
1 polymer ?
#
loop_
_entity_poly.entity_id
_entity_poly.type
_entity_poly.pdbx_seq_one_letter_code
_entity_poly.pdbx_strand_id
1 'polypeptide(L)'
;MIAVGQKLPNATLYEFFDEERDGCSLGPNSFEVEKLTAGKKIVVFALPGAFTPTCSAKHVPGFVEHFDAIKAKGVDEIWCVSVNDPFVMGAWGRDLKVGKKVRMLGDGSAEFTKKLG
;
A
#
# COMPACT_ATOMS: atom_id res chain seq x y z
N MET A 1 -6.42 -17.81 4.59
CA MET A 1 -7.08 -17.25 3.40
C MET A 1 -8.34 -16.50 3.81
N ILE A 2 -8.33 -15.18 3.60
CA ILE A 2 -9.45 -14.28 3.84
C ILE A 2 -10.55 -14.52 2.79
N ALA A 3 -11.80 -14.24 3.17
CA ALA A 3 -12.96 -14.39 2.31
C ALA A 3 -13.84 -13.13 2.29
N VAL A 4 -14.66 -13.01 1.25
CA VAL A 4 -15.65 -11.93 1.11
C VAL A 4 -16.57 -11.90 2.32
N GLY A 5 -16.83 -10.70 2.84
CA GLY A 5 -17.66 -10.48 4.03
C GLY A 5 -16.90 -10.59 5.37
N GLN A 6 -15.65 -11.04 5.37
CA GLN A 6 -14.82 -11.05 6.58
C GLN A 6 -14.25 -9.66 6.87
N LYS A 7 -14.11 -9.35 8.16
CA LYS A 7 -13.38 -8.17 8.61
C LYS A 7 -11.90 -8.32 8.23
N LEU A 8 -11.31 -7.26 7.66
CA LEU A 8 -9.88 -7.22 7.38
C LEU A 8 -9.10 -7.35 8.69
N PRO A 9 -8.11 -8.26 8.79
CA PRO A 9 -7.35 -8.43 10.02
C PRO A 9 -6.53 -7.17 10.31
N ASN A 10 -6.45 -6.80 11.59
CA ASN A 10 -5.57 -5.72 11.99
C ASN A 10 -4.11 -6.20 11.95
N ALA A 11 -3.22 -5.34 11.48
CA ALA A 11 -1.77 -5.52 11.42
C ALA A 11 -1.12 -4.13 11.30
N THR A 12 0.19 -4.06 11.53
CA THR A 12 0.95 -2.83 11.31
C THR A 12 1.63 -2.88 9.94
N LEU A 13 1.32 -1.90 9.09
CA LEU A 13 2.03 -1.66 7.83
C LEU A 13 2.89 -0.41 7.95
N TYR A 14 3.91 -0.30 7.10
CA TYR A 14 4.85 0.81 7.15
C TYR A 14 4.90 1.56 5.82
N GLU A 15 4.87 2.89 5.86
CA GLU A 15 5.01 3.75 4.68
C GLU A 15 6.23 4.65 4.85
N PHE A 16 7.00 4.82 3.80
CA PHE A 16 8.14 5.75 3.81
C PHE A 16 7.70 7.11 3.30
N PHE A 17 8.01 8.16 4.07
CA PHE A 17 7.79 9.54 3.67
C PHE A 17 9.13 10.21 3.36
N ASP A 18 9.18 10.90 2.23
CA ASP A 18 10.35 11.69 1.78
C ASP A 18 10.41 13.09 2.40
N GLU A 19 9.37 13.49 3.12
CA GLU A 19 9.20 14.79 3.77
C GLU A 19 8.36 14.61 5.03
N GLU A 20 8.55 15.47 6.03
CA GLU A 20 7.65 15.53 7.19
C GLU A 20 6.24 15.98 6.79
N ARG A 21 5.20 15.31 7.29
CA ARG A 21 3.79 15.60 6.96
C ARG A 21 2.87 15.24 8.10
N ASP A 22 1.98 16.13 8.53
CA ASP A 22 0.82 15.84 9.40
C ASP A 22 1.06 14.78 10.50
N GLY A 23 2.10 14.99 11.34
CA GLY A 23 2.43 14.08 12.45
C GLY A 23 3.22 12.83 12.06
N CYS A 24 3.63 12.69 10.80
CA CYS A 24 4.56 11.69 10.29
C CYS A 24 5.96 12.29 10.12
N SER A 25 6.99 11.56 10.55
CA SER A 25 8.39 11.95 10.40
C SER A 25 8.93 11.61 9.02
N LEU A 26 10.04 12.23 8.63
CA LEU A 26 10.84 11.74 7.50
C LEU A 26 11.23 10.26 7.73
N GLY A 27 11.11 9.43 6.70
CA GLY A 27 11.45 8.02 6.74
C GLY A 27 10.25 7.09 7.00
N PRO A 28 10.48 5.89 7.57
CA PRO A 28 9.42 4.91 7.77
C PRO A 28 8.48 5.29 8.92
N ASN A 29 7.18 5.22 8.67
CA ASN A 29 6.12 5.48 9.64
C ASN A 29 5.19 4.27 9.71
N SER A 30 4.68 3.95 10.90
CA SER A 30 3.82 2.81 11.14
C SER A 30 2.34 3.19 11.15
N PHE A 31 1.51 2.30 10.61
CA PHE A 31 0.07 2.48 10.54
C PHE A 31 -0.68 1.18 10.83
N GLU A 32 -1.67 1.26 11.70
CA GLU A 32 -2.60 0.14 11.93
C GLU A 32 -3.64 0.07 10.82
N VAL A 33 -3.77 -1.10 10.19
CA VAL A 33 -4.73 -1.34 9.10
C VAL A 33 -6.16 -1.03 9.52
N GLU A 34 -6.55 -1.41 10.74
CA GLU A 34 -7.90 -1.14 11.24
C GLU A 34 -8.20 0.36 11.33
N LYS A 35 -7.25 1.16 11.82
CA LYS A 35 -7.39 2.62 11.87
C LYS A 35 -7.40 3.25 10.48
N LEU A 36 -6.53 2.79 9.59
CA LEU A 36 -6.44 3.33 8.23
C LEU A 36 -7.69 3.06 7.39
N THR A 37 -8.35 1.92 7.60
CA THR A 37 -9.53 1.50 6.83
C THR A 37 -10.85 1.96 7.43
N ALA A 38 -10.86 2.46 8.68
CA ALA A 38 -12.08 2.86 9.37
C ALA A 38 -12.86 3.93 8.58
N GLY A 39 -14.11 3.60 8.21
CA GLY A 39 -15.01 4.50 7.49
C GLY A 39 -14.61 4.81 6.04
N LYS A 40 -13.63 4.09 5.48
CA LYS A 40 -13.12 4.33 4.13
C LYS A 40 -13.34 3.13 3.21
N LYS A 41 -13.49 3.41 1.91
CA LYS A 41 -13.44 2.42 0.85
C LYS A 41 -12.04 2.38 0.26
N ILE A 42 -11.32 1.28 0.50
CA ILE A 42 -9.91 1.14 0.11
C ILE A 42 -9.79 0.05 -0.97
N VAL A 43 -8.99 0.32 -2.00
CA VAL A 43 -8.51 -0.71 -2.92
C VAL A 43 -7.11 -1.14 -2.48
N VAL A 44 -6.95 -2.40 -2.11
CA VAL A 44 -5.65 -2.98 -1.79
C VAL A 44 -5.28 -3.97 -2.88
N PHE A 45 -4.09 -3.83 -3.45
CA PHE A 45 -3.49 -4.85 -4.29
C PHE A 45 -2.15 -5.28 -3.68
N ALA A 46 -2.01 -6.58 -3.45
CA ALA A 46 -0.82 -7.18 -2.87
C ALA A 46 -0.01 -7.90 -3.96
N LEU A 47 1.32 -7.85 -3.87
CA LEU A 47 2.21 -8.44 -4.86
C LEU A 47 3.48 -9.03 -4.23
N PRO A 48 4.16 -9.96 -4.93
CA PRO A 48 5.28 -10.71 -4.35
C PRO A 48 6.46 -9.87 -3.87
N GLY A 49 6.83 -8.82 -4.60
CA GLY A 49 8.01 -8.01 -4.24
C GLY A 49 8.22 -6.78 -5.11
N ALA A 50 8.71 -5.72 -4.47
CA ALA A 50 9.23 -4.52 -5.14
C ALA A 50 10.34 -4.87 -6.15
N PHE A 51 10.49 -4.05 -7.19
CA PHE A 51 11.49 -4.20 -8.27
C PHE A 51 11.40 -5.50 -9.10
N THR A 52 10.40 -6.35 -8.88
CA THR A 52 10.18 -7.54 -9.73
C THR A 52 9.51 -7.18 -11.07
N PRO A 53 9.74 -7.93 -12.16
CA PRO A 53 9.41 -7.48 -13.52
C PRO A 53 7.94 -7.14 -13.75
N THR A 54 7.01 -8.07 -13.50
CA THR A 54 5.57 -7.84 -13.74
C THR A 54 4.99 -6.81 -12.79
N CYS A 55 5.44 -6.81 -11.53
CA CYS A 55 4.99 -5.86 -10.52
C CYS A 55 5.35 -4.42 -10.93
N SER A 56 6.56 -4.22 -11.46
CA SER A 56 7.09 -2.91 -11.86
C SER A 56 6.61 -2.46 -13.23
N ALA A 57 6.44 -3.38 -14.18
CA ALA A 57 6.07 -3.04 -15.56
C ALA A 57 4.55 -2.98 -15.79
N LYS A 58 3.74 -3.64 -14.96
CA LYS A 58 2.30 -3.81 -15.21
C LYS A 58 1.43 -3.47 -14.01
N HIS A 59 1.66 -4.10 -12.85
CA HIS A 59 0.73 -3.96 -11.72
C HIS A 59 0.67 -2.51 -11.19
N VAL A 60 1.76 -2.00 -10.62
CA VAL A 60 1.76 -0.66 -10.03
C VAL A 60 1.44 0.43 -11.07
N PRO A 61 2.07 0.45 -12.26
CA PRO A 61 1.72 1.45 -13.29
C PRO A 61 0.25 1.44 -13.69
N GLY A 62 -0.38 0.25 -13.81
CA GLY A 62 -1.80 0.15 -14.15
C GLY A 62 -2.71 0.81 -13.11
N PHE A 63 -2.41 0.67 -11.82
CA PHE A 63 -3.17 1.38 -10.77
C PHE A 63 -2.93 2.89 -10.78
N VAL A 64 -1.73 3.36 -11.15
CA VAL A 64 -1.41 4.78 -11.31
C VAL A 64 -2.14 5.39 -12.51
N GLU A 65 -2.22 4.66 -13.62
CA GLU A 65 -2.94 5.05 -14.83
C GLU A 65 -4.46 5.12 -14.59
N HIS A 66 -5.02 4.11 -13.92
CA HIS A 66 -6.45 4.04 -13.64
C HIS A 66 -6.91 4.74 -12.35
N PHE A 67 -6.02 5.50 -11.69
CA PHE A 67 -6.30 6.16 -10.42
C PHE A 67 -7.61 6.95 -10.44
N ASP A 68 -7.81 7.84 -11.41
CA ASP A 68 -9.00 8.70 -11.47
C ASP A 68 -10.29 7.90 -11.67
N ALA A 69 -10.26 6.86 -12.51
CA ALA A 69 -11.39 5.98 -12.74
C ALA A 69 -11.74 5.13 -11.50
N ILE A 70 -10.74 4.74 -10.71
CA ILE A 70 -10.94 4.03 -9.43
C ILE A 70 -11.53 5.00 -8.39
N LYS A 71 -10.96 6.20 -8.26
CA LYS A 71 -11.44 7.26 -7.36
C LYS A 71 -12.88 7.67 -7.67
N ALA A 72 -13.25 7.78 -8.94
CA ALA A 72 -14.62 8.09 -9.38
C ALA A 72 -15.67 7.06 -8.92
N LYS A 73 -15.26 5.84 -8.54
CA LYS A 73 -16.13 4.80 -7.94
C LYS A 73 -16.28 4.95 -6.42
N GLY A 74 -15.90 6.10 -5.86
CA GLY A 74 -15.96 6.41 -4.43
C GLY A 74 -14.87 5.72 -3.60
N VAL A 75 -13.76 5.31 -4.22
CA VAL A 75 -12.60 4.76 -3.48
C VAL A 75 -11.82 5.92 -2.85
N ASP A 76 -11.47 5.80 -1.58
CA ASP A 76 -10.72 6.81 -0.82
C ASP A 76 -9.21 6.70 -1.07
N GLU A 77 -8.66 5.49 -1.03
CA GLU A 77 -7.22 5.25 -1.21
C GLU A 77 -6.96 3.97 -1.99
N ILE A 78 -5.79 3.94 -2.65
CA ILE A 78 -5.26 2.76 -3.34
C ILE A 78 -3.93 2.39 -2.67
N TRP A 79 -3.81 1.15 -2.21
CA TRP A 79 -2.62 0.66 -1.53
C TRP A 79 -1.93 -0.44 -2.34
N CYS A 80 -0.63 -0.29 -2.52
CA CYS A 80 0.27 -1.36 -2.93
C CYS A 80 0.88 -1.97 -1.68
N VAL A 81 0.61 -3.26 -1.41
CA VAL A 81 1.21 -3.99 -0.29
C VAL A 81 2.21 -5.02 -0.80
N SER A 82 3.39 -5.10 -0.17
CA SER A 82 4.34 -6.16 -0.43
C SER A 82 5.14 -6.54 0.81
N VAL A 83 5.67 -7.76 0.83
CA VAL A 83 6.56 -8.27 1.89
C VAL A 83 7.97 -7.72 1.66
N ASN A 84 8.07 -6.39 1.73
CA ASN A 84 9.30 -5.62 1.69
C ASN A 84 9.26 -4.60 2.84
N ASP A 85 10.43 -4.15 3.28
CA ASP A 85 10.53 -3.06 4.24
C ASP A 85 10.11 -1.71 3.61
N PRO A 86 9.73 -0.71 4.43
CA PRO A 86 9.28 0.58 3.94
C PRO A 86 10.35 1.35 3.15
N PHE A 87 11.65 1.17 3.40
CA PHE A 87 12.69 1.89 2.65
C PHE A 87 12.71 1.44 1.19
N VAL A 88 12.67 0.12 0.96
CA VAL A 88 12.57 -0.46 -0.38
C VAL A 88 11.25 -0.04 -1.06
N MET A 89 10.13 -0.10 -0.34
CA MET A 89 8.83 0.31 -0.89
C MET A 89 8.79 1.81 -1.26
N GLY A 90 9.40 2.67 -0.45
CA GLY A 90 9.53 4.10 -0.73
C GLY A 90 10.38 4.38 -1.96
N ALA A 91 11.58 3.77 -2.04
CA ALA A 91 12.46 3.90 -3.21
C ALA A 91 11.77 3.42 -4.49
N TRP A 92 11.08 2.29 -4.42
CA TRP A 92 10.35 1.76 -5.56
C TRP A 92 9.18 2.66 -5.99
N GLY A 93 8.45 3.22 -5.03
CA GLY A 93 7.40 4.21 -5.30
C GLY A 93 7.92 5.45 -6.03
N ARG A 94 9.10 5.95 -5.65
CA ARG A 94 9.77 7.07 -6.32
C ARG A 94 10.18 6.70 -7.75
N ASP A 95 10.82 5.54 -7.93
CA ASP A 95 11.23 5.06 -9.25
C ASP A 95 10.04 4.91 -10.22
N LEU A 96 8.92 4.41 -9.71
CA LEU A 96 7.67 4.25 -10.46
C LEU A 96 6.84 5.54 -10.55
N LYS A 97 7.28 6.63 -9.91
CA LYS A 97 6.61 7.95 -9.91
C LYS A 97 5.15 7.87 -9.49
N VAL A 98 4.85 7.06 -8.47
CA VAL A 98 3.46 6.84 -8.01
C VAL A 98 2.82 8.09 -7.39
N GLY A 99 3.64 9.05 -6.94
CA GLY A 99 3.20 10.30 -6.34
C GLY A 99 2.25 10.06 -5.17
N LYS A 100 1.13 10.78 -5.13
CA LYS A 100 0.07 10.59 -4.12
C LYS A 100 -1.04 9.63 -4.57
N LYS A 101 -0.89 8.97 -5.72
CA LYS A 101 -1.95 8.15 -6.32
C LYS A 101 -2.05 6.76 -5.67
N VAL A 102 -0.91 6.17 -5.33
CA VAL A 102 -0.82 4.85 -4.71
C VAL A 102 0.06 4.95 -3.47
N ARG A 103 -0.45 4.49 -2.32
CA ARG A 103 0.32 4.35 -1.09
C ARG A 103 1.16 3.09 -1.15
N MET A 104 2.44 3.20 -0.83
CA MET A 104 3.41 2.11 -0.91
C MET A 104 3.67 1.55 0.48
N LEU A 105 2.95 0.49 0.85
CA LEU A 105 2.91 -0.05 2.20
C LEU A 105 3.76 -1.32 2.31
N GLY A 106 4.81 -1.26 3.13
CA GLY A 106 5.66 -2.40 3.47
C GLY A 106 5.04 -3.26 4.57
N ASP A 107 4.88 -4.55 4.28
CA ASP A 107 4.56 -5.63 5.22
C ASP A 107 5.83 -6.47 5.46
N GLY A 108 6.93 -5.81 5.89
CA GLY A 108 8.27 -6.42 5.91
C GLY A 108 8.42 -7.67 6.79
N SER A 109 7.51 -7.88 7.77
CA SER A 109 7.45 -9.08 8.62
C SER A 109 6.48 -10.15 8.11
N ALA A 110 5.79 -9.89 6.99
CA ALA A 110 4.68 -10.66 6.44
C ALA A 110 3.51 -10.85 7.43
N GLU A 111 3.39 -10.00 8.45
CA GLU A 111 2.36 -10.16 9.49
C GLU A 111 0.96 -10.04 8.89
N PHE A 112 0.74 -9.00 8.08
CA PHE A 112 -0.54 -8.77 7.44
C PHE A 112 -0.84 -9.87 6.42
N THR A 113 0.13 -10.17 5.56
CA THR A 113 0.02 -11.23 4.54
C THR A 113 -0.29 -12.58 5.16
N LYS A 114 0.37 -12.98 6.25
CA LYS A 114 0.10 -14.25 6.95
C LYS A 114 -1.29 -14.28 7.60
N LYS A 115 -1.77 -13.15 8.12
CA LYS A 115 -3.13 -13.04 8.70
C LYS A 115 -4.22 -13.13 7.64
N LEU A 116 -3.95 -12.65 6.43
CA LEU A 116 -4.82 -12.90 5.27
C LEU A 116 -4.74 -14.37 4.84
N GLY A 117 -3.60 -15.02 5.08
CA GLY A 117 -3.34 -16.45 4.83
C GLY A 117 -3.48 -16.82 3.37
#